data_AF-A0A2U1CML5-F1
#
_entry.id   AF-A0A2U1CML5-F1
#
_cell.length_a   1.000
_cell.length_b   1.000
_cell.length_c   1.000
_cell.angle_alpha   90.00
_cell.angle_beta   90.00
_cell.angle_gamma   90.00
#
_symmetry.space_group_name_H-M   'P 1'
#
loop_
_entity.id
_entity.type
_entity.pdbx_description
1 polymer ?
#
loop_
_entity_poly.entity_id
_entity_poly.type
_entity_poly.pdbx_seq_one_letter_code
_entity_poly.pdbx_strand_id
1 'polypeptide(L)'
;MRFPFNQTTITQRAQRAYLQKAEKAMNQVLSRAEAKAADPVDIARADPNYNSLRDVLDAALLQAQGGKGAERHAKGDPFESQRMQSISRLLGSERGMAYQACKKVAEGLDLPTHQARVKELLGAINYIAGIVIYLEADQKGD
;
A
#
# COMPACT_ATOMS: atom_id res chain seq x y z
N MET A 1 63.73 11.76 26.52
CA MET A 1 62.47 10.99 26.71
C MET A 1 61.42 11.59 25.78
N ARG A 2 61.04 10.91 24.69
CA ARG A 2 60.05 11.41 23.71
C ARG A 2 58.87 10.46 23.76
N PHE A 3 57.78 10.86 24.43
CA PHE A 3 56.55 10.09 24.47
C PHE A 3 55.86 10.21 23.10
N PRO A 4 55.53 9.10 22.41
CA PRO A 4 54.80 9.20 21.15
C PRO A 4 53.35 9.58 21.46
N PHE A 5 52.98 10.80 21.09
CA PHE A 5 51.58 11.23 21.05
C PHE A 5 50.86 10.40 19.99
N ASN A 6 50.10 9.39 20.40
CA ASN A 6 49.38 8.50 19.49
C ASN A 6 48.08 9.18 19.00
N GLN A 7 48.21 10.11 18.04
CA GLN A 7 47.10 10.86 17.43
C GLN A 7 45.97 9.96 16.88
N THR A 8 46.26 8.70 16.60
CA THR A 8 45.35 7.69 16.05
C THR A 8 44.16 7.35 16.96
N THR A 9 44.29 7.46 18.28
CA THR A 9 43.22 7.07 19.22
C THR A 9 42.16 8.16 19.43
N ILE A 10 42.55 9.44 19.29
CA ILE A 10 41.62 10.58 19.45
C ILE A 10 40.69 10.67 18.23
N THR A 11 41.22 10.50 17.02
CA THR A 11 40.44 10.47 15.77
C THR A 11 39.52 9.26 15.70
N GLN A 12 39.97 8.08 16.12
CA GLN A 12 39.11 6.88 16.18
C GLN A 12 37.93 7.04 17.14
N ARG A 13 38.11 7.68 18.31
CA ARG A 13 37.01 7.94 19.26
C ARG A 13 36.01 8.95 18.72
N ALA A 14 36.48 10.04 18.11
CA ALA A 14 35.63 11.05 17.49
C ALA A 14 34.84 10.48 16.30
N GLN A 15 35.48 9.67 15.45
CA GLN A 15 34.84 9.01 14.32
C GLN A 15 33.80 7.98 14.78
N ARG A 16 34.09 7.20 15.83
CA ARG A 16 33.13 6.26 16.41
C ARG A 16 31.91 6.97 17.01
N ALA A 17 32.12 8.10 17.69
CA ALA A 17 31.02 8.92 18.20
C ALA A 17 30.16 9.52 17.09
N TYR A 18 30.78 9.94 15.98
CA TYR A 18 30.07 10.43 14.80
C TYR A 18 29.21 9.34 14.15
N LEU A 19 29.79 8.15 13.93
CA LEU A 19 29.07 7.01 13.35
C LEU A 19 27.91 6.54 14.24
N GLN A 20 28.11 6.46 15.56
CA GLN A 20 27.04 6.12 16.50
C GLN A 20 25.90 7.15 16.50
N LYS A 21 26.24 8.44 16.37
CA LYS A 21 25.24 9.50 16.29
C LYS A 21 24.45 9.43 14.97
N ALA A 22 25.13 9.15 13.86
CA ALA A 22 24.49 8.98 12.55
C ALA A 22 23.58 7.74 12.52
N GLU A 23 24.04 6.62 13.08
CA GLU A 23 23.26 5.38 13.21
C GLU A 23 22.02 5.59 14.08
N LYS A 24 22.16 6.26 15.23
CA LYS A 24 21.01 6.58 16.10
C LYS A 24 20.00 7.51 15.41
N ALA A 25 20.49 8.48 14.63
CA ALA A 25 19.62 9.36 13.85
C ALA A 25 18.89 8.60 12.73
N MET A 26 19.60 7.71 12.02
CA MET A 26 19.01 6.86 10.98
C MET A 26 17.95 5.92 11.57
N ASN A 27 18.25 5.25 12.68
CA ASN A 27 17.32 4.35 13.36
C ASN A 27 16.09 5.11 13.89
N GLN A 28 16.25 6.36 14.34
CA GLN A 28 15.12 7.20 14.70
C GLN A 28 14.25 7.56 13.49
N VAL A 29 14.85 7.88 12.34
CA VAL A 29 14.10 8.17 11.11
C VAL A 29 13.36 6.93 10.62
N LEU A 30 14.01 5.77 10.61
CA LEU A 30 13.41 4.49 10.25
C LEU A 30 12.26 4.12 11.21
N SER A 31 12.46 4.21 12.52
CA SER A 31 11.40 3.93 13.50
C SER A 31 10.19 4.88 13.39
N ARG A 32 10.41 6.14 12.99
CA ARG A 32 9.31 7.10 12.74
C ARG A 32 8.55 6.78 11.45
N ALA A 33 9.26 6.34 10.41
CA ALA A 33 8.63 5.90 9.18
C ALA A 33 7.80 4.63 9.39
N GLU A 34 8.33 3.67 10.16
CA GLU A 34 7.63 2.44 10.56
C GLU A 34 6.42 2.75 11.44
N ALA A 35 6.55 3.62 12.45
CA ALA A 35 5.43 4.02 13.30
C ALA A 35 4.31 4.76 12.52
N LYS A 36 4.67 5.58 11.53
CA LYS A 36 3.70 6.24 10.65
C LYS A 36 3.01 5.26 9.69
N ALA A 37 3.71 4.20 9.28
CA ALA A 37 3.14 3.12 8.46
C ALA A 37 2.28 2.15 9.30
N ALA A 38 2.58 2.02 10.59
CA ALA A 38 1.95 1.07 11.51
C ALA A 38 0.78 1.65 12.33
N ASP A 39 0.45 2.94 12.19
CA ASP A 39 -0.76 3.49 12.81
C ASP A 39 -1.95 3.11 11.92
N PRO A 40 -2.75 2.08 12.28
CA PRO A 40 -4.01 1.87 11.58
C PRO A 40 -4.80 3.16 11.77
N VAL A 41 -5.15 3.81 10.66
CA VAL A 41 -6.04 4.97 10.72
C VAL A 41 -7.25 4.55 11.53
N ASP A 42 -7.38 5.09 12.75
CA ASP A 42 -8.57 4.95 13.55
C ASP A 42 -9.68 5.62 12.75
N ILE A 43 -10.39 4.82 11.97
CA ILE A 43 -11.42 5.28 11.05
C ILE A 43 -12.61 5.89 11.81
N ALA A 44 -12.67 5.79 13.14
CA ALA A 44 -13.59 6.60 13.95
C ALA A 44 -13.11 8.05 14.17
N ARG A 45 -11.82 8.35 13.88
CA ARG A 45 -11.15 9.66 14.02
C ARG A 45 -10.74 10.29 12.68
N ALA A 46 -11.23 9.78 11.55
CA ALA A 46 -10.93 10.39 10.26
C ALA A 46 -11.36 11.87 10.27
N ASP A 47 -10.45 12.75 9.85
CA ASP A 47 -10.71 14.19 9.78
C ASP A 47 -11.96 14.42 8.90
N PRO A 48 -13.00 15.12 9.40
CA PRO A 48 -14.24 15.38 8.66
C PRO A 48 -14.04 15.98 7.27
N ASN A 49 -12.91 16.66 7.03
CA ASN A 49 -12.55 17.21 5.73
C ASN A 49 -12.31 16.12 4.66
N TYR A 50 -12.20 14.85 5.03
CA TYR A 50 -11.96 13.72 4.13
C TYR A 50 -13.21 12.86 3.88
N ASN A 51 -14.39 13.29 4.34
CA ASN A 51 -15.63 12.53 4.21
C ASN A 51 -15.92 12.12 2.76
N SER A 52 -15.74 13.02 1.79
CA SER A 52 -15.99 12.69 0.37
C SER A 52 -15.05 11.62 -0.18
N LEU A 53 -13.80 11.55 0.29
CA LEU A 53 -12.88 10.47 -0.08
C LEU A 53 -13.32 9.15 0.57
N ARG A 54 -13.70 9.19 1.85
CA ARG A 54 -14.25 8.02 2.54
C ARG A 54 -15.46 7.47 1.80
N ASP A 55 -16.41 8.32 1.42
CA ASP A 55 -17.63 7.90 0.72
C ASP A 55 -17.31 7.12 -0.57
N VAL A 56 -16.27 7.55 -1.30
CA VAL A 56 -15.80 6.85 -2.52
C VAL A 56 -15.19 5.49 -2.18
N LEU A 57 -14.36 5.41 -1.13
CA LEU A 57 -13.74 4.15 -0.70
C LEU A 57 -14.79 3.17 -0.18
N ASP A 58 -15.76 3.65 0.60
CA ASP A 58 -16.88 2.87 1.11
C ASP A 58 -17.76 2.38 -0.05
N ALA A 59 -18.03 3.23 -1.06
CA ALA A 59 -18.74 2.82 -2.26
C ALA A 59 -17.98 1.75 -3.08
N ALA A 60 -16.65 1.85 -3.17
CA ALA A 60 -15.82 0.83 -3.82
C ALA A 60 -15.88 -0.50 -3.07
N LEU A 61 -15.81 -0.46 -1.73
CA LEU A 61 -15.95 -1.62 -0.86
C LEU A 61 -17.33 -2.27 -1.02
N LEU A 62 -18.41 -1.49 -0.96
CA LEU A 62 -19.77 -1.98 -1.18
C LEU A 62 -19.91 -2.61 -2.57
N GLN A 63 -19.29 -2.02 -3.60
CA GLN A 63 -19.27 -2.60 -4.94
C GLN A 63 -18.48 -3.92 -4.99
N ALA A 64 -17.37 -4.06 -4.27
CA ALA A 64 -16.64 -5.32 -4.19
C ALA A 64 -17.43 -6.41 -3.46
N GLN A 65 -18.14 -6.03 -2.40
CA GLN A 65 -18.95 -6.92 -1.56
C GLN A 65 -20.23 -7.40 -2.27
N GLY A 66 -20.91 -6.52 -3.01
CA GLY A 66 -22.23 -6.80 -3.62
C GLY A 66 -22.27 -6.77 -5.15
N GLY A 67 -21.19 -6.41 -5.83
CA GLY A 67 -21.17 -6.26 -7.29
C GLY A 67 -21.10 -7.59 -8.05
N LYS A 68 -21.08 -7.51 -9.38
CA LYS A 68 -21.00 -8.68 -10.30
C LYS A 68 -19.85 -9.65 -9.96
N GLY A 69 -18.78 -9.21 -9.29
CA GLY A 69 -17.72 -10.08 -8.77
C GLY A 69 -18.23 -11.05 -7.70
N ALA A 70 -19.02 -10.56 -6.74
CA ALA A 70 -19.67 -11.34 -5.70
C ALA A 70 -20.71 -12.32 -6.26
N GLU A 71 -21.60 -11.83 -7.12
CA GLU A 71 -22.69 -12.61 -7.70
C GLU A 71 -22.26 -13.62 -8.77
N ARG A 72 -21.27 -13.28 -9.62
CA ARG A 72 -20.86 -14.14 -10.74
C ARG A 72 -19.68 -15.04 -10.41
N HIS A 73 -18.83 -14.68 -9.44
CA HIS A 73 -17.54 -15.37 -9.25
C HIS A 73 -17.03 -15.52 -7.81
N ALA A 74 -17.58 -14.83 -6.80
CA ALA A 74 -17.05 -14.96 -5.44
C ALA A 74 -17.67 -16.11 -4.64
N LYS A 75 -18.91 -16.57 -4.91
CA LYS A 75 -19.58 -17.59 -4.06
C LYS A 75 -19.53 -17.29 -2.54
N GLY A 76 -19.29 -16.04 -2.13
CA GLY A 76 -19.08 -15.66 -0.73
C GLY A 76 -17.62 -15.69 -0.23
N ASP A 77 -16.65 -15.93 -1.11
CA ASP A 77 -15.23 -15.97 -0.77
C ASP A 77 -14.70 -14.57 -0.36
N PRO A 78 -13.73 -14.51 0.58
CA PRO A 78 -13.03 -13.27 0.93
C PRO A 78 -12.40 -12.58 -0.28
N PHE A 79 -12.15 -11.28 -0.15
CA PHE A 79 -11.59 -10.46 -1.24
C PHE A 79 -10.23 -11.01 -1.75
N GLU A 80 -9.44 -11.56 -0.85
CA GLU A 80 -8.12 -12.19 -1.06
C GLU A 80 -8.19 -13.47 -1.90
N SER A 81 -9.38 -14.09 -1.95
CA SER A 81 -9.66 -15.31 -2.71
C SER A 81 -10.34 -15.04 -4.05
N GLN A 82 -10.65 -13.78 -4.36
CA GLN A 82 -11.24 -13.44 -5.65
C GLN A 82 -10.34 -13.83 -6.81
N ARG A 83 -10.96 -14.13 -7.96
CA ARG A 83 -10.27 -14.63 -9.16
C ARG A 83 -9.04 -13.78 -9.56
N MET A 84 -9.11 -12.45 -9.43
CA MET A 84 -7.98 -11.58 -9.77
C MET A 84 -6.73 -11.91 -8.94
N GLN A 85 -6.91 -12.21 -7.65
CA GLN A 85 -5.82 -12.61 -6.76
C GLN A 85 -5.29 -14.00 -7.11
N SER A 86 -6.19 -14.95 -7.40
CA SER A 86 -5.79 -16.29 -7.81
C SER A 86 -5.02 -16.31 -9.14
N ILE A 87 -5.42 -15.47 -10.10
CA ILE A 87 -4.70 -15.28 -11.35
C ILE A 87 -3.33 -14.65 -11.08
N SER A 88 -3.25 -13.62 -10.25
CA SER A 88 -1.97 -12.98 -9.93
C SER A 88 -1.00 -13.92 -9.22
N ARG A 89 -1.47 -14.74 -8.27
CA ARG A 89 -0.67 -15.82 -7.68
C ARG A 89 -0.20 -16.84 -8.71
N LEU A 90 -1.09 -17.29 -9.60
CA LEU A 90 -0.75 -18.24 -10.66
C LEU A 90 0.31 -17.68 -11.61
N LEU A 91 0.25 -16.39 -11.92
CA LEU A 91 1.19 -15.72 -12.81
C LEU A 91 2.46 -15.23 -12.10
N GLY A 92 2.50 -15.25 -10.77
CA GLY A 92 3.55 -14.59 -9.99
C GLY A 92 3.64 -13.09 -10.28
N SER A 93 2.51 -12.45 -10.58
CA SER A 93 2.49 -11.02 -10.92
C SER A 93 1.12 -10.35 -10.75
N GLU A 94 1.16 -9.14 -10.22
CA GLU A 94 0.11 -8.15 -10.08
C GLU A 94 -0.26 -7.43 -11.40
N ARG A 95 0.57 -7.55 -12.45
CA ARG A 95 0.42 -6.77 -13.70
C ARG A 95 -0.91 -6.99 -14.41
N GLY A 96 -1.53 -8.16 -14.27
CA GLY A 96 -2.88 -8.43 -14.80
C GLY A 96 -3.94 -7.54 -14.15
N MET A 97 -3.84 -7.27 -12.85
CA MET A 97 -4.71 -6.33 -12.15
C MET A 97 -4.43 -4.88 -12.55
N ALA A 98 -3.14 -4.52 -12.73
CA ALA A 98 -2.77 -3.18 -13.19
C ALA A 98 -3.36 -2.88 -14.58
N TYR A 99 -3.28 -3.83 -15.51
CA TYR A 99 -3.93 -3.72 -16.81
C TYR A 99 -5.44 -3.48 -16.69
N GLN A 100 -6.12 -4.24 -15.83
CA GLN A 100 -7.55 -4.09 -15.62
C GLN A 100 -7.93 -2.74 -14.99
N ALA A 101 -7.12 -2.22 -14.07
CA ALA A 101 -7.30 -0.88 -13.52
C ALA A 101 -7.21 0.18 -14.62
N CYS A 102 -6.14 0.15 -15.44
CA CYS A 102 -5.96 1.07 -16.56
C CYS A 102 -7.13 1.00 -17.56
N LYS A 103 -7.56 -0.22 -17.91
CA LYS A 103 -8.67 -0.46 -18.82
C LYS A 103 -9.97 0.18 -18.28
N LYS A 104 -10.29 -0.07 -17.01
CA LYS A 104 -11.51 0.48 -16.38
C LYS A 104 -11.51 2.01 -16.31
N VAL A 105 -10.35 2.62 -16.07
CA VAL A 105 -10.23 4.08 -16.11
C VAL A 105 -10.45 4.58 -17.53
N ALA A 106 -9.74 4.02 -18.52
CA ALA A 106 -9.85 4.45 -19.91
C ALA A 106 -11.26 4.29 -20.47
N GLU A 107 -11.83 3.09 -20.43
CA GLU A 107 -13.18 2.82 -20.94
C GLU A 107 -14.25 3.51 -20.09
N GLY A 108 -14.04 3.60 -18.77
CA GLY A 108 -14.97 4.19 -17.84
C GLY A 108 -15.19 5.68 -18.08
N LEU A 109 -14.16 6.43 -18.46
CA LEU A 109 -14.29 7.86 -18.76
C LEU A 109 -15.11 8.13 -20.03
N ASP A 110 -15.12 7.19 -20.98
CA ASP A 110 -15.84 7.30 -22.25
C ASP A 110 -17.32 6.86 -22.16
N LEU A 111 -17.77 6.37 -21.01
CA LEU A 111 -19.17 5.92 -20.86
C LEU A 111 -20.15 7.09 -20.87
N PRO A 112 -21.36 6.90 -21.42
CA PRO A 112 -22.30 8.00 -21.69
C PRO A 112 -22.90 8.61 -20.42
N THR A 113 -23.12 7.82 -19.37
CA THR A 113 -23.80 8.27 -18.15
C THR A 113 -22.84 8.42 -16.99
N HIS A 114 -23.04 9.46 -16.18
CA HIS A 114 -22.25 9.70 -14.97
C HIS A 114 -22.19 8.47 -14.05
N GLN A 115 -23.32 7.81 -13.83
CA GLN A 115 -23.40 6.61 -12.99
C GLN A 115 -22.55 5.46 -13.55
N ALA A 116 -22.55 5.25 -14.87
CA ALA A 116 -21.75 4.20 -15.50
C ALA A 116 -20.25 4.52 -15.40
N ARG A 117 -19.86 5.79 -15.61
CA ARG A 117 -18.47 6.24 -15.41
C ARG A 117 -18.00 5.98 -13.99
N VAL A 118 -18.76 6.44 -12.99
CA VAL A 118 -18.45 6.22 -11.57
C VAL A 118 -18.33 4.72 -11.26
N LYS A 119 -19.24 3.89 -11.76
CA LYS A 119 -19.20 2.44 -11.52
C LYS A 119 -17.91 1.79 -12.03
N GLU A 120 -17.42 2.18 -13.19
CA GLU A 120 -16.15 1.66 -13.72
C GLU A 120 -14.94 2.15 -12.90
N LEU A 121 -14.93 3.43 -12.49
CA LEU A 121 -13.88 3.99 -11.65
C LEU A 121 -13.80 3.34 -10.26
N LEU A 122 -14.94 3.05 -9.62
CA LEU A 122 -14.99 2.26 -8.39
C LEU A 122 -14.40 0.85 -8.60
N GLY A 123 -14.62 0.26 -9.78
CA GLY A 123 -14.02 -1.01 -10.15
C GLY A 123 -12.50 -0.93 -10.30
N ALA A 124 -11.98 0.18 -10.81
CA ALA A 124 -10.54 0.42 -10.88
C ALA A 124 -9.91 0.52 -9.48
N ILE A 125 -10.57 1.19 -8.53
CA ILE A 125 -10.14 1.24 -7.12
C ILE A 125 -9.99 -0.18 -6.55
N ASN A 126 -10.95 -1.07 -6.83
CA ASN A 126 -10.89 -2.45 -6.35
C ASN A 126 -9.72 -3.26 -6.95
N TYR A 127 -9.34 -3.03 -8.21
CA TYR A 127 -8.13 -3.66 -8.77
C TYR A 127 -6.85 -3.10 -8.13
N ILE A 128 -6.80 -1.79 -7.87
CA ILE A 128 -5.66 -1.15 -7.19
C ILE A 128 -5.52 -1.71 -5.77
N ALA A 129 -6.63 -1.83 -5.03
CA ALA A 129 -6.64 -2.47 -3.72
C ALA A 129 -6.17 -3.93 -3.79
N GLY A 130 -6.58 -4.68 -4.83
CA GLY A 130 -6.11 -6.03 -5.09
C GLY A 130 -4.60 -6.13 -5.25
N ILE A 131 -3.99 -5.20 -6.01
CA ILE A 131 -2.53 -5.11 -6.18
C ILE A 131 -1.82 -4.91 -4.85
N VAL A 132 -2.28 -3.95 -4.03
CA VAL A 132 -1.69 -3.70 -2.71
C VAL A 132 -1.75 -4.96 -1.85
N ILE A 133 -2.92 -5.62 -1.78
CA ILE A 133 -3.09 -6.86 -1.01
C ILE A 133 -2.15 -7.97 -1.50
N TYR A 134 -1.96 -8.10 -2.82
CA TYR A 134 -1.04 -9.09 -3.39
C TYR A 134 0.41 -8.83 -2.96
N LEU A 135 0.88 -7.59 -3.05
CA LEU A 135 2.24 -7.20 -2.69
C LEU A 135 2.50 -7.36 -1.18
N GLU A 136 1.53 -7.00 -0.34
CA GLU A 136 1.61 -7.15 1.12
C GLU A 136 1.57 -8.63 1.56
N ALA A 137 0.94 -9.51 0.78
CA ALA A 137 0.96 -10.94 1.04
C ALA A 137 2.31 -11.58 0.67
N ASP A 138 2.96 -11.08 -0.39
CA ASP A 138 4.29 -11.54 -0.84
C ASP A 138 5.37 -11.21 0.20
N GLN A 139 5.36 -10.00 0.77
CA GLN A 139 6.31 -9.59 1.81
C GLN A 139 6.21 -10.39 3.12
N LYS A 140 5.09 -11.07 3.39
CA LYS A 140 4.89 -11.91 4.58
C LYS A 140 5.30 -13.37 4.36
N GLY A 141 5.66 -13.73 3.12
CA GLY A 141 6.06 -15.07 2.70
C GLY A 141 7.57 -15.33 2.72
N ASP A 142 8.40 -14.31 3.00
CA ASP A 142 9.86 -14.37 3.19
C ASP A 142 10.25 -14.25 4.68
#